data_AF-A0AAE2HYA5-F1
#
_entry.id   AF-A0AAE2HYA5-F1
#
_cell.length_a   1.000
_cell.length_b   1.000
_cell.length_c   1.000
_cell.angle_alpha   90.00
_cell.angle_beta   90.00
_cell.angle_gamma   90.00
#
_symmetry.space_group_name_H-M   'P 1'
#
loop_
_entity.id
_entity.type
_entity.pdbx_description
1 polymer ?
#
loop_
_entity_poly.entity_id
_entity_poly.type
_entity_poly.pdbx_seq_one_letter_code
_entity_poly.pdbx_strand_id
1 'polypeptide(L)'
;MLKTKIVLRRLAAAGAIAALGAVGVMSGSGAADADTVGPAKGSSSAVNFSREISGLKLVDGKVPNGEVITVTNRLDRKLAWLIYWVKDTHPTCMEAVPNTSVWKVSGKTYTNNPNVSGAMKPDEFSSGPGWAKIDAPAANSWESIAWSQDYLLKCDVGVLNTGGLQYSTTWVGDNGDHPNVGPNIEVTRGVPGISVNPKDAMADNDVEITVKNPDGRPGDKVVLTADGKSLDGCGNLELDGDRRVSCTWVPKKAGTYPLRAVISSAEPVTVTESVYVSASPASGSLGGSLGSGSAGMDTGSIYTGSLG
;
A
#
# COMPACT_ATOMS: atom_id res chain seq x y z
N MET A 1 -0.71 -32.71 -30.87
CA MET A 1 -0.79 -31.25 -31.08
C MET A 1 -1.49 -30.62 -29.88
N LEU A 2 -0.71 -30.15 -28.90
CA LEU A 2 -1.24 -29.50 -27.70
C LEU A 2 -1.40 -28.01 -28.02
N LYS A 3 -2.64 -27.51 -28.10
CA LYS A 3 -2.93 -26.08 -28.33
C LYS A 3 -2.79 -25.34 -27.00
N THR A 4 -1.62 -24.76 -26.76
CA THR A 4 -1.40 -23.82 -25.65
C THR A 4 -2.22 -22.56 -25.91
N LYS A 5 -3.32 -22.38 -25.19
CA LYS A 5 -4.09 -21.13 -25.21
C LYS A 5 -3.25 -20.05 -24.51
N ILE A 6 -2.69 -19.13 -25.28
CA ILE A 6 -2.14 -17.88 -24.76
C ILE A 6 -3.32 -17.07 -24.23
N VAL A 7 -3.50 -17.12 -22.91
CA VAL A 7 -4.46 -16.26 -22.22
C VAL A 7 -3.80 -14.88 -22.12
N LEU A 8 -4.16 -13.97 -23.02
CA LEU A 8 -3.86 -12.54 -22.89
C LEU A 8 -4.69 -12.02 -21.70
N ARG A 9 -4.18 -12.20 -20.48
CA ARG A 9 -4.80 -11.66 -19.27
C ARG A 9 -4.39 -10.21 -19.15
N ARG A 10 -5.41 -9.39 -19.02
CA ARG A 10 -5.32 -7.94 -18.89
C ARG A 10 -4.44 -7.64 -17.68
N LEU A 11 -3.28 -7.03 -17.92
CA LEU A 11 -2.74 -6.06 -16.99
C LEU A 11 -3.88 -5.06 -16.77
N ALA A 12 -4.66 -5.23 -15.70
CA ALA A 12 -5.26 -4.06 -15.09
C ALA A 12 -4.08 -3.12 -14.93
N ALA A 13 -4.14 -1.98 -15.61
CA ALA A 13 -3.12 -0.96 -15.47
C ALA A 13 -2.93 -0.79 -13.97
N ALA A 14 -1.81 -1.30 -13.45
CA ALA A 14 -1.32 -1.01 -12.14
C ALA A 14 -0.99 0.48 -12.22
N GLY A 15 -2.04 1.29 -12.12
CA GLY A 15 -1.95 2.73 -11.99
C GLY A 15 -1.07 2.91 -10.79
N ALA A 16 0.06 3.57 -11.03
CA ALA A 16 1.12 3.77 -10.07
C ALA A 16 0.52 4.09 -8.69
N ILE A 17 0.51 3.09 -7.81
CA ILE A 17 0.48 3.36 -6.39
C ILE A 17 1.79 4.12 -6.20
N ALA A 18 1.67 5.40 -5.88
CA ALA A 18 2.77 6.20 -5.38
C ALA A 18 3.25 5.55 -4.08
N ALA A 19 4.06 4.50 -4.23
CA ALA A 19 5.00 4.08 -3.21
C ALA A 19 6.01 5.23 -3.11
N LEU A 20 5.72 6.19 -2.24
CA LEU A 20 6.73 7.09 -1.73
C LEU A 20 7.81 6.21 -1.08
N GLY A 21 8.93 6.06 -1.78
CA GLY A 21 10.16 5.46 -1.27
C GLY A 21 10.56 4.10 -1.84
N ALA A 22 10.99 4.07 -3.12
CA ALA A 22 12.17 3.35 -3.64
C ALA A 22 11.99 2.96 -5.12
N VAL A 23 12.30 3.88 -6.04
CA VAL A 23 12.45 3.56 -7.47
C VAL A 23 13.88 3.11 -7.71
N GLY A 24 14.11 1.79 -7.62
CA GLY A 24 15.28 1.14 -8.22
C GLY A 24 14.90 0.66 -9.61
N VAL A 25 15.58 1.17 -10.64
CA VAL A 25 15.45 0.70 -12.03
C VAL A 25 16.01 -0.72 -12.09
N MET A 26 15.15 -1.74 -11.97
CA MET A 26 15.53 -3.13 -12.25
C MET A 26 15.22 -3.44 -13.71
N SER A 27 16.27 -3.45 -14.52
CA SER A 27 16.25 -3.96 -15.90
C SER A 27 16.20 -5.49 -15.91
N GLY A 28 15.14 -6.06 -16.49
CA GLY A 28 15.19 -7.36 -17.15
C GLY A 28 15.20 -8.61 -16.27
N SER A 29 14.21 -8.77 -15.38
CA SER A 29 13.74 -10.09 -14.95
C SER A 29 12.27 -10.20 -15.31
N GLY A 30 11.86 -11.29 -15.98
CA GLY A 30 10.48 -11.50 -16.36
C GLY A 30 9.60 -11.30 -15.14
N ALA A 31 8.65 -10.36 -15.21
CA ALA A 31 7.67 -10.18 -14.15
C ALA A 31 6.97 -11.52 -13.99
N ALA A 32 7.23 -12.23 -12.89
CA ALA A 32 6.40 -13.35 -12.51
C ALA A 32 5.00 -12.78 -12.41
N ASP A 33 4.09 -13.26 -13.27
CA ASP A 33 2.69 -12.86 -13.21
C ASP A 33 2.21 -13.11 -11.78
N ALA A 34 1.54 -12.12 -11.19
CA ALA A 34 0.93 -12.27 -9.88
C ALA A 34 -0.02 -13.48 -9.90
N ASP A 35 0.13 -14.41 -8.96
CA ASP A 35 -0.82 -15.52 -8.87
C ASP A 35 -2.23 -15.00 -8.61
N THR A 36 -3.21 -15.79 -9.02
CA THR A 36 -4.62 -15.52 -8.78
C THR A 36 -5.25 -16.74 -8.11
N VAL A 37 -5.96 -16.53 -7.00
CA VAL A 37 -6.77 -17.56 -6.35
C VAL A 37 -8.24 -17.33 -6.70
N GLY A 38 -8.88 -18.37 -7.21
CA GLY A 38 -10.26 -18.33 -7.68
C GLY A 38 -10.37 -18.41 -9.21
N PRO A 39 -11.49 -17.97 -9.79
CA PRO A 39 -12.64 -17.38 -9.10
C PRO A 39 -13.44 -18.40 -8.29
N ALA A 40 -13.74 -18.08 -7.03
CA ALA A 40 -14.84 -18.71 -6.31
C ALA A 40 -16.16 -18.19 -6.89
N LYS A 41 -17.13 -19.09 -7.12
CA LYS A 41 -18.37 -18.77 -7.83
C LYS A 41 -19.57 -19.13 -6.98
N GLY A 42 -20.64 -18.36 -7.13
CA GLY A 42 -21.95 -18.72 -6.63
C GLY A 42 -23.04 -18.12 -7.49
N SER A 43 -24.28 -18.37 -7.11
CA SER A 43 -25.43 -17.81 -7.81
C SER A 43 -26.63 -17.72 -6.88
N SER A 44 -27.54 -16.83 -7.23
CA SER A 44 -28.81 -16.61 -6.57
C SER A 44 -29.95 -16.72 -7.59
N SER A 45 -31.17 -16.36 -7.21
CA SER A 45 -32.27 -16.27 -8.18
C SER A 45 -32.11 -15.08 -9.13
N ALA A 46 -31.43 -14.02 -8.71
CA ALA A 46 -31.26 -12.78 -9.48
C ALA A 46 -29.94 -12.70 -10.26
N VAL A 47 -28.85 -13.27 -9.73
CA VAL A 47 -27.50 -13.03 -10.26
C VAL A 47 -26.61 -14.28 -10.23
N ASN A 48 -25.56 -14.29 -11.04
CA ASN A 48 -24.35 -15.09 -10.84
C ASN A 48 -23.29 -14.15 -10.29
N PHE A 49 -22.47 -14.64 -9.36
CA PHE A 49 -21.37 -13.85 -8.83
C PHE A 49 -20.10 -14.68 -8.76
N SER A 50 -18.96 -13.98 -8.81
CA SER A 50 -17.65 -14.58 -8.61
C SER A 50 -16.71 -13.62 -7.90
N ARG A 51 -15.78 -14.19 -7.12
CA ARG A 51 -14.72 -13.46 -6.43
C ARG A 51 -13.38 -14.12 -6.69
N GLU A 52 -12.38 -13.32 -7.02
CA GLU A 52 -10.99 -13.77 -7.14
C GLU A 52 -10.05 -12.82 -6.39
N ILE A 53 -8.89 -13.35 -6.02
CA ILE A 53 -7.86 -12.65 -5.26
C ILE A 53 -6.57 -12.69 -6.07
N SER A 54 -5.91 -11.55 -6.20
CA SER A 54 -4.59 -11.45 -6.81
C SER A 54 -3.67 -10.60 -5.94
N GLY A 55 -2.37 -10.70 -6.15
CA GLY A 55 -1.39 -9.87 -5.47
C GLY A 55 0.03 -10.20 -5.88
N LEU A 56 0.92 -9.20 -5.88
CA LEU A 56 2.31 -9.38 -6.32
C LEU A 56 3.08 -10.39 -5.46
N LYS A 57 2.68 -10.54 -4.19
CA LYS A 57 3.28 -11.47 -3.22
C LYS A 57 2.40 -12.69 -2.94
N LEU A 58 1.30 -12.83 -3.68
CA LEU A 58 0.49 -14.04 -3.65
C LEU A 58 1.22 -15.10 -4.46
N VAL A 59 1.56 -16.23 -3.83
CA VAL A 59 2.21 -17.38 -4.48
C VAL A 59 1.58 -18.66 -3.96
N ASP A 60 1.06 -19.51 -4.84
CA ASP A 60 0.38 -20.76 -4.49
C ASP A 60 -0.75 -20.57 -3.44
N GLY A 61 -1.45 -19.44 -3.54
CA GLY A 61 -2.50 -19.05 -2.60
C GLY A 61 -2.03 -18.62 -1.22
N LYS A 62 -0.72 -18.41 -1.04
CA LYS A 62 -0.10 -17.91 0.19
C LYS A 62 0.31 -16.47 0.02
N VAL A 63 0.09 -15.65 1.05
CA VAL A 63 0.48 -14.24 1.06
C VAL A 63 1.01 -13.84 2.43
N PRO A 64 2.18 -13.18 2.50
CA PRO A 64 2.69 -12.67 3.77
C PRO A 64 1.77 -11.60 4.37
N ASN A 65 1.65 -11.58 5.69
CA ASN A 65 0.94 -10.53 6.40
C ASN A 65 1.59 -9.16 6.14
N GLY A 66 0.78 -8.09 6.17
CA GLY A 66 1.22 -6.72 5.87
C GLY A 66 1.50 -6.43 4.40
N GLU A 67 1.13 -7.34 3.50
CA GLU A 67 1.10 -7.16 2.05
C GLU A 67 -0.28 -6.71 1.58
N VAL A 68 -0.33 -6.15 0.37
CA VAL A 68 -1.57 -5.74 -0.29
C VAL A 68 -2.04 -6.83 -1.26
N ILE A 69 -3.32 -7.16 -1.19
CA ILE A 69 -4.01 -8.01 -2.17
C ILE A 69 -5.11 -7.23 -2.87
N THR A 70 -5.42 -7.59 -4.11
CA THR A 70 -6.57 -7.07 -4.85
C THR A 70 -7.68 -8.11 -4.79
N VAL A 71 -8.83 -7.72 -4.27
CA VAL A 71 -10.06 -8.50 -4.37
C VAL A 71 -10.81 -8.03 -5.61
N THR A 72 -11.15 -8.96 -6.51
CA THR A 72 -12.01 -8.67 -7.66
C THR A 72 -13.32 -9.43 -7.55
N ASN A 73 -14.42 -8.69 -7.43
CA ASN A 73 -15.77 -9.20 -7.47
C ASN A 73 -16.38 -8.98 -8.85
N ARG A 74 -17.18 -9.94 -9.30
CA ARG A 74 -18.00 -9.81 -10.50
C ARG A 74 -19.41 -10.28 -10.20
N LEU A 75 -20.39 -9.53 -10.66
CA LEU A 75 -21.80 -9.84 -10.53
C LEU A 75 -22.44 -9.71 -11.92
N ASP A 76 -22.91 -10.84 -12.45
CA ASP A 76 -23.60 -10.95 -13.74
C ASP A 76 -25.08 -11.25 -13.48
N ARG A 77 -25.99 -10.41 -13.98
CA ARG A 77 -27.43 -10.63 -13.78
C ARG A 77 -27.93 -11.84 -14.56
N LYS A 78 -28.94 -12.53 -14.03
CA LYS A 78 -29.68 -13.57 -14.77
C LYS A 78 -30.89 -13.03 -15.53
N LEU A 79 -31.45 -11.90 -15.08
CA LEU A 79 -32.70 -11.31 -15.57
C LEU A 79 -32.61 -9.77 -15.56
N ALA A 80 -33.67 -9.09 -16.03
CA ALA A 80 -33.73 -7.64 -16.20
C ALA A 80 -34.04 -6.85 -14.90
N TRP A 81 -33.39 -7.15 -13.77
CA TRP A 81 -33.59 -6.47 -12.47
C TRP A 81 -32.51 -5.41 -12.19
N LEU A 82 -32.86 -4.28 -11.59
CA LEU A 82 -31.87 -3.25 -11.23
C LEU A 82 -31.05 -3.71 -10.02
N ILE A 83 -29.76 -3.37 -10.01
CA ILE A 83 -28.89 -3.49 -8.83
C ILE A 83 -28.73 -2.08 -8.27
N TYR A 84 -29.10 -1.87 -7.00
CA TYR A 84 -28.99 -0.57 -6.35
C TYR A 84 -27.59 -0.32 -5.80
N TRP A 85 -27.00 -1.34 -5.19
CA TRP A 85 -25.65 -1.28 -4.66
C TRP A 85 -25.04 -2.67 -4.61
N VAL A 86 -23.71 -2.70 -4.60
CA VAL A 86 -22.91 -3.89 -4.32
C VAL A 86 -21.97 -3.57 -3.18
N LYS A 87 -21.79 -4.54 -2.29
CA LYS A 87 -20.96 -4.43 -1.09
C LYS A 87 -20.06 -5.66 -1.01
N ASP A 88 -18.77 -5.42 -0.95
CA ASP A 88 -17.80 -6.43 -0.57
C ASP A 88 -17.89 -6.57 0.94
N THR A 89 -18.09 -7.79 1.42
CA THR A 89 -17.99 -8.13 2.84
C THR A 89 -16.71 -8.92 3.03
N HIS A 90 -15.85 -8.51 3.95
CA HIS A 90 -14.58 -9.19 4.20
C HIS A 90 -14.26 -9.21 5.69
N PRO A 91 -13.33 -10.06 6.14
CA PRO A 91 -12.81 -9.98 7.50
C PRO A 91 -12.32 -8.57 7.84
N THR A 92 -12.51 -8.13 9.08
CA THR A 92 -12.09 -6.79 9.55
C THR A 92 -10.58 -6.61 9.57
N CYS A 93 -9.81 -7.69 9.50
CA CYS A 93 -8.36 -7.66 9.36
C CYS A 93 -7.88 -7.33 7.93
N MET A 94 -8.78 -7.29 6.95
CA MET A 94 -8.50 -6.76 5.61
C MET A 94 -8.91 -5.29 5.59
N GLU A 95 -7.94 -4.39 5.52
CA GLU A 95 -8.17 -2.95 5.53
C GLU A 95 -8.17 -2.39 4.11
N ALA A 96 -9.25 -1.73 3.71
CA ALA A 96 -9.36 -1.16 2.37
C ALA A 96 -8.29 -0.08 2.16
N VAL A 97 -7.45 -0.24 1.15
CA VAL A 97 -6.48 0.80 0.77
C VAL A 97 -7.26 1.98 0.17
N PRO A 98 -7.07 3.21 0.68
CA PRO A 98 -7.77 4.37 0.14
C PRO A 98 -7.49 4.58 -1.35
N ASN A 99 -8.50 5.03 -2.11
CA ASN A 99 -8.35 5.46 -3.50
C ASN A 99 -7.87 4.38 -4.50
N THR A 100 -8.10 3.09 -4.22
CA THR A 100 -7.74 1.97 -5.12
C THR A 100 -8.93 1.25 -5.73
N SER A 101 -10.16 1.66 -5.41
CA SER A 101 -11.37 1.05 -5.96
C SER A 101 -11.50 1.35 -7.45
N VAL A 102 -11.74 0.32 -8.24
CA VAL A 102 -12.00 0.42 -9.68
C VAL A 102 -13.18 -0.46 -10.02
N TRP A 103 -14.21 0.10 -10.66
CA TRP A 103 -15.36 -0.68 -11.09
C TRP A 103 -15.75 -0.41 -12.54
N LYS A 104 -16.36 -1.41 -13.16
CA LYS A 104 -16.83 -1.38 -14.54
C LYS A 104 -18.30 -1.68 -14.61
N VAL A 105 -19.04 -0.79 -15.26
CA VAL A 105 -20.48 -0.88 -15.49
C VAL A 105 -20.76 -0.38 -16.90
N SER A 106 -21.49 -1.15 -17.69
CA SER A 106 -21.84 -0.78 -19.08
C SER A 106 -20.64 -0.41 -19.96
N GLY A 107 -19.55 -1.17 -19.83
CA GLY A 107 -18.30 -0.93 -20.56
C GLY A 107 -17.51 0.31 -20.11
N LYS A 108 -18.06 1.16 -19.24
CA LYS A 108 -17.38 2.30 -18.64
C LYS A 108 -16.61 1.87 -17.41
N THR A 109 -15.47 2.50 -17.17
CA THR A 109 -14.62 2.29 -15.98
C THR A 109 -14.67 3.52 -15.09
N TYR A 110 -14.82 3.29 -13.80
CA TYR A 110 -14.91 4.28 -12.75
C TYR A 110 -13.86 3.97 -11.68
N THR A 111 -13.46 4.98 -10.93
CA THR A 111 -12.52 4.84 -9.82
C THR A 111 -12.78 5.89 -8.75
N ASN A 112 -12.45 5.56 -7.49
CA ASN A 112 -12.44 6.53 -6.40
C ASN A 112 -11.10 7.27 -6.28
N ASN A 113 -10.14 7.05 -7.19
CA ASN A 113 -8.88 7.77 -7.20
C ASN A 113 -9.04 9.19 -7.77
N PRO A 114 -8.84 10.25 -6.97
CA PRO A 114 -9.02 11.63 -7.44
C PRO A 114 -7.96 12.07 -8.47
N ASN A 115 -6.85 11.33 -8.59
CA ASN A 115 -5.70 11.70 -9.42
C ASN A 115 -5.73 11.09 -10.83
N VAL A 116 -6.73 10.27 -11.15
CA VAL A 116 -6.83 9.59 -12.46
C VAL A 116 -7.94 10.23 -13.29
N SER A 117 -7.64 10.54 -14.56
CA SER A 117 -8.64 11.02 -15.51
C SER A 117 -9.56 9.86 -15.93
N GLY A 118 -10.87 10.02 -15.70
CA GLY A 118 -11.89 8.98 -15.88
C GLY A 118 -13.17 9.38 -15.16
N ALA A 119 -14.29 8.69 -15.40
CA ALA A 119 -15.60 9.10 -14.90
C ALA A 119 -15.63 9.12 -13.34
N MET A 120 -15.47 10.31 -12.79
CA MET A 120 -15.49 10.62 -11.36
C MET A 120 -16.93 10.66 -10.86
N LYS A 121 -17.23 9.82 -9.88
CA LYS A 121 -18.18 10.17 -8.82
C LYS A 121 -17.66 9.63 -7.48
N PRO A 122 -16.84 10.43 -6.77
CA PRO A 122 -16.19 10.01 -5.52
C PRO A 122 -17.19 9.61 -4.43
N ASP A 123 -18.43 10.10 -4.50
CA ASP A 123 -19.53 9.86 -3.57
C ASP A 123 -20.22 8.50 -3.76
N GLU A 124 -19.92 7.76 -4.84
CA GLU A 124 -20.49 6.43 -5.09
C GLU A 124 -19.73 5.30 -4.38
N PHE A 125 -18.55 5.58 -3.80
CA PHE A 125 -17.77 4.58 -3.08
C PHE A 125 -17.63 4.95 -1.61
N SER A 126 -17.87 3.98 -0.73
CA SER A 126 -17.57 4.09 0.69
C SER A 126 -16.98 2.79 1.22
N SER A 127 -16.21 2.86 2.29
CA SER A 127 -15.66 1.67 2.95
C SER A 127 -15.61 1.86 4.46
N GLY A 128 -15.49 0.74 5.17
CA GLY A 128 -15.33 0.69 6.61
C GLY A 128 -14.81 -0.67 7.06
N PRO A 129 -14.70 -0.89 8.38
CA PRO A 129 -14.24 -2.18 8.91
C PRO A 129 -15.12 -3.33 8.42
N GLY A 130 -14.51 -4.24 7.65
CA GLY A 130 -15.16 -5.45 7.13
C GLY A 130 -16.10 -5.23 5.93
N TRP A 131 -16.11 -4.04 5.32
CA TRP A 131 -16.86 -3.82 4.09
C TRP A 131 -16.31 -2.70 3.21
N ALA A 132 -16.56 -2.84 1.90
CA ALA A 132 -16.51 -1.74 0.94
C ALA A 132 -17.81 -1.75 0.12
N LYS A 133 -18.31 -0.61 -0.31
CA LYS A 133 -19.61 -0.48 -0.99
C LYS A 133 -19.49 0.46 -2.18
N ILE A 134 -20.10 0.04 -3.28
CA ILE A 134 -20.47 0.92 -4.38
C ILE A 134 -21.96 1.19 -4.26
N ASP A 135 -22.30 2.43 -3.95
CA ASP A 135 -23.66 2.96 -3.87
C ASP A 135 -23.91 3.84 -5.10
N ALA A 136 -24.11 3.19 -6.24
CA ALA A 136 -24.40 3.91 -7.47
C ALA A 136 -25.82 4.51 -7.35
N PRO A 137 -26.02 5.85 -7.47
CA PRO A 137 -27.30 6.51 -7.37
C PRO A 137 -28.22 6.03 -8.49
N ALA A 138 -28.98 4.99 -8.20
CA ALA A 138 -30.23 4.51 -8.79
C ALA A 138 -30.38 4.50 -10.34
N ALA A 139 -29.36 4.81 -11.12
CA ALA A 139 -29.47 5.05 -12.55
C ALA A 139 -28.46 4.18 -13.32
N ASN A 140 -28.98 3.07 -13.85
CA ASN A 140 -28.56 2.44 -15.12
C ASN A 140 -27.56 1.26 -15.13
N SER A 141 -27.29 0.51 -14.06
CA SER A 141 -26.63 -0.79 -14.25
C SER A 141 -27.64 -1.89 -14.59
N TRP A 142 -28.21 -1.82 -15.80
CA TRP A 142 -28.86 -2.99 -16.43
C TRP A 142 -27.85 -4.10 -16.80
N GLU A 143 -26.60 -3.98 -16.37
CA GLU A 143 -25.48 -4.74 -16.89
C GLU A 143 -24.63 -5.29 -15.75
N SER A 144 -23.79 -6.25 -16.09
CA SER A 144 -22.84 -6.85 -15.17
C SER A 144 -21.90 -5.79 -14.57
N ILE A 145 -21.58 -5.98 -13.29
CA ILE A 145 -20.60 -5.15 -12.57
C ILE A 145 -19.35 -6.00 -12.34
N ALA A 146 -18.19 -5.45 -12.65
CA ALA A 146 -16.90 -5.97 -12.20
C ALA A 146 -16.22 -4.90 -11.35
N TRP A 147 -15.74 -5.27 -10.17
CA TRP A 147 -15.20 -4.33 -9.20
C TRP A 147 -13.97 -4.92 -8.51
N SER A 148 -12.90 -4.14 -8.48
CA SER A 148 -11.66 -4.45 -7.78
C SER A 148 -11.39 -3.43 -6.67
N GLN A 149 -10.90 -3.91 -5.53
CA GLN A 149 -10.48 -3.09 -4.39
C GLN A 149 -9.20 -3.70 -3.79
N ASP A 150 -8.23 -2.87 -3.47
CA ASP A 150 -7.02 -3.31 -2.79
C ASP A 150 -7.22 -3.32 -1.27
N TYR A 151 -6.68 -4.34 -0.60
CA TYR A 151 -6.73 -4.51 0.84
C TYR A 151 -5.35 -4.78 1.40
N LEU A 152 -4.97 -4.03 2.42
CA LEU A 152 -3.82 -4.34 3.27
C LEU A 152 -4.20 -5.45 4.24
N LEU A 153 -3.44 -6.55 4.22
CA LEU A 153 -3.64 -7.65 5.15
C LEU A 153 -3.03 -7.34 6.51
N LYS A 154 -3.87 -7.37 7.55
CA LYS A 154 -3.50 -7.28 8.96
C LYS A 154 -4.09 -8.47 9.73
N CYS A 155 -4.12 -9.64 9.11
CA CYS A 155 -4.78 -10.84 9.63
C CYS A 155 -3.82 -11.71 10.47
N ASP A 156 -4.37 -12.61 11.27
CA ASP A 156 -3.57 -13.65 11.91
C ASP A 156 -3.07 -14.66 10.85
N VAL A 157 -1.93 -15.28 11.12
CA VAL A 157 -1.36 -16.33 10.27
C VAL A 157 -2.30 -17.53 10.23
N GLY A 158 -2.53 -18.08 9.04
CA GLY A 158 -3.37 -19.26 8.83
C GLY A 158 -4.31 -19.11 7.63
N VAL A 159 -5.32 -19.98 7.57
CA VAL A 159 -6.31 -19.98 6.49
C VAL A 159 -7.30 -18.83 6.70
N LEU A 160 -7.41 -17.95 5.72
CA LEU A 160 -8.31 -16.81 5.71
C LEU A 160 -9.36 -16.99 4.61
N ASN A 161 -10.65 -17.02 4.98
CA ASN A 161 -11.71 -16.81 4.01
C ASN A 161 -11.75 -15.33 3.63
N THR A 162 -11.63 -15.01 2.34
CA THR A 162 -11.55 -13.62 1.90
C THR A 162 -12.88 -12.88 1.91
N GLY A 163 -13.95 -13.49 2.42
CA GLY A 163 -15.26 -12.88 2.58
C GLY A 163 -16.20 -13.21 1.43
N GLY A 164 -16.94 -12.23 0.96
CA GLY A 164 -18.04 -12.46 0.04
C GLY A 164 -18.67 -11.17 -0.46
N LEU A 165 -19.93 -11.28 -0.87
CA LEU A 165 -20.63 -10.22 -1.57
C LEU A 165 -22.02 -10.07 -0.99
N GLN A 166 -22.41 -8.83 -0.76
CA GLN A 166 -23.78 -8.44 -0.53
C GLN A 166 -24.23 -7.48 -1.64
N TYR A 167 -25.49 -7.50 -2.03
CA TYR A 167 -26.06 -6.58 -3.01
C TYR A 167 -27.55 -6.37 -2.75
N SER A 168 -28.09 -5.31 -3.31
CA SER A 168 -29.54 -5.05 -3.33
C SER A 168 -30.04 -4.98 -4.76
N THR A 169 -31.21 -5.56 -5.01
CA THR A 169 -31.85 -5.56 -6.33
C THR A 169 -33.34 -5.23 -6.22
N THR A 170 -33.97 -4.94 -7.37
CA THR A 170 -35.44 -4.81 -7.47
C THR A 170 -36.20 -6.14 -7.36
N TRP A 171 -35.52 -7.28 -7.35
CA TRP A 171 -36.17 -8.59 -7.31
C TRP A 171 -36.52 -8.98 -5.87
N VAL A 172 -37.81 -9.12 -5.61
CA VAL A 172 -38.39 -9.31 -4.26
C VAL A 172 -38.05 -10.68 -3.65
N GLY A 173 -37.59 -11.64 -4.46
CA GLY A 173 -37.33 -13.02 -4.02
C GLY A 173 -35.87 -13.36 -3.72
N ASP A 174 -34.95 -12.41 -3.74
CA ASP A 174 -33.51 -12.68 -3.56
C ASP A 174 -32.96 -11.96 -2.33
N ASN A 175 -32.49 -12.75 -1.36
CA ASN A 175 -31.65 -12.23 -0.28
C ASN A 175 -30.23 -12.15 -0.83
N GLY A 176 -29.84 -10.97 -1.31
CA GLY A 176 -28.53 -10.74 -1.92
C GLY A 176 -27.37 -10.73 -0.92
N ASP A 177 -27.38 -11.60 0.09
CA ASP A 177 -26.38 -11.67 1.16
C ASP A 177 -25.62 -12.99 1.12
N HIS A 178 -24.36 -12.91 0.73
CA HIS A 178 -23.47 -14.05 0.56
C HIS A 178 -22.10 -13.77 1.17
N PRO A 179 -21.98 -13.77 2.52
CA PRO A 179 -20.80 -13.23 3.21
C PRO A 179 -19.54 -14.09 3.11
N ASN A 180 -19.64 -15.35 2.67
CA ASN A 180 -18.55 -16.34 2.69
C ASN A 180 -18.36 -17.05 1.33
N VAL A 181 -18.44 -16.32 0.22
CA VAL A 181 -18.32 -16.88 -1.15
C VAL A 181 -16.95 -16.72 -1.78
N GLY A 182 -16.03 -16.09 -1.06
CA GLY A 182 -14.67 -15.87 -1.49
C GLY A 182 -13.80 -17.10 -1.36
N PRO A 183 -12.72 -17.17 -2.16
CA PRO A 183 -11.73 -18.21 -1.99
C PRO A 183 -11.04 -18.06 -0.62
N ASN A 184 -10.48 -19.17 -0.15
CA ASN A 184 -9.55 -19.17 0.97
C ASN A 184 -8.14 -18.87 0.46
N ILE A 185 -7.39 -18.09 1.21
CA ILE A 185 -5.94 -17.90 1.06
C ILE A 185 -5.24 -18.28 2.36
N GLU A 186 -3.93 -18.54 2.31
CA GLU A 186 -3.11 -18.78 3.49
C GLU A 186 -2.30 -17.50 3.80
N VAL A 187 -2.60 -16.85 4.92
CA VAL A 187 -1.80 -15.75 5.43
C VAL A 187 -0.56 -16.34 6.12
N THR A 188 0.62 -16.00 5.61
CA THR A 188 1.90 -16.42 6.19
C THR A 188 2.51 -15.29 7.02
N ARG A 189 3.56 -15.61 7.78
CA ARG A 189 4.30 -14.60 8.55
C ARG A 189 4.80 -13.49 7.63
N GLY A 190 4.57 -12.25 8.02
CA GLY A 190 5.09 -11.11 7.30
C GLY A 190 6.60 -10.93 7.52
N VAL A 191 7.21 -10.10 6.68
CA VAL A 191 8.64 -9.79 6.81
C VAL A 191 8.79 -8.54 7.65
N PRO A 192 9.37 -8.63 8.87
CA PRO A 192 9.68 -7.45 9.65
C PRO A 192 10.89 -6.73 9.03
N GLY A 193 10.99 -5.42 9.21
CA GLY A 193 11.98 -4.60 8.52
C GLY A 193 12.32 -3.31 9.25
N ILE A 194 13.50 -2.76 8.94
CA ILE A 194 13.92 -1.41 9.31
C ILE A 194 14.09 -0.64 8.01
N SER A 195 13.52 0.57 7.92
CA SER A 195 13.77 1.51 6.84
C SER A 195 14.34 2.81 7.38
N VAL A 196 15.22 3.43 6.61
CA VAL A 196 15.92 4.66 7.00
C VAL A 196 15.71 5.74 5.93
N ASN A 197 15.38 6.95 6.38
CA ASN A 197 15.15 8.11 5.52
C ASN A 197 15.86 9.36 6.11
N PRO A 198 16.69 10.08 5.34
CA PRO A 198 17.10 9.79 3.97
C PRO A 198 17.98 8.54 3.87
N LYS A 199 18.04 7.91 2.69
CA LYS A 199 18.92 6.76 2.44
C LYS A 199 20.40 7.17 2.45
N ASP A 200 20.68 8.40 2.01
CA ASP A 200 21.95 9.10 2.06
C ASP A 200 22.08 9.91 3.35
N ALA A 201 21.97 9.21 4.49
CA ALA A 201 22.14 9.84 5.79
C ALA A 201 23.49 10.56 5.92
N MET A 202 23.49 11.66 6.66
CA MET A 202 24.66 12.50 6.90
C MET A 202 24.85 12.71 8.39
N ALA A 203 26.09 12.81 8.84
CA ALA A 203 26.39 13.16 10.22
C ALA A 203 25.81 14.55 10.55
N ASP A 204 25.30 14.68 11.77
CA ASP A 204 24.66 15.87 12.34
C ASP A 204 23.34 16.31 11.70
N ASN A 205 22.76 15.48 10.82
CA ASN A 205 21.42 15.67 10.26
C ASN A 205 20.42 14.68 10.86
N ASP A 206 19.13 15.05 10.82
CA ASP A 206 18.04 14.17 11.23
C ASP A 206 17.90 12.99 10.26
N VAL A 207 17.73 11.80 10.83
CA VAL A 207 17.44 10.56 10.15
C VAL A 207 16.19 9.94 10.78
N GLU A 208 15.15 9.73 9.99
CA GLU A 208 13.98 8.98 10.41
C GLU A 208 14.24 7.48 10.21
N ILE A 209 14.09 6.72 11.28
CA ILE A 209 14.14 5.26 11.26
C ILE A 209 12.73 4.74 11.53
N THR A 210 12.20 3.94 10.61
CA THR A 210 10.92 3.25 10.79
C THR A 210 11.16 1.75 10.95
N VAL A 211 10.60 1.16 11.99
CA VAL A 211 10.54 -0.29 12.20
C VAL A 211 9.14 -0.77 11.86
N LYS A 212 9.02 -1.78 11.00
CA LYS A 212 7.75 -2.45 10.66
C LYS A 212 7.81 -3.90 11.14
N ASN A 213 6.74 -4.37 11.78
CA ASN A 213 6.54 -5.79 12.03
C ASN A 213 5.10 -6.19 11.70
N PRO A 214 4.85 -6.76 10.51
CA PRO A 214 3.50 -7.09 10.10
C PRO A 214 2.75 -8.01 11.05
N ASP A 215 3.44 -8.87 11.80
CA ASP A 215 2.80 -9.80 12.74
C ASP A 215 2.76 -9.26 14.18
N GLY A 216 3.31 -8.08 14.41
CA GLY A 216 3.29 -7.40 15.71
C GLY A 216 1.89 -6.88 16.07
N ARG A 217 1.66 -6.66 17.35
CA ARG A 217 0.41 -6.05 17.85
C ARG A 217 0.65 -4.58 18.20
N PRO A 218 -0.36 -3.71 18.03
CA PRO A 218 -0.28 -2.35 18.57
C PRO A 218 0.05 -2.37 20.06
N GLY A 219 1.00 -1.55 20.49
CA GLY A 219 1.53 -1.50 21.87
C GLY A 219 2.71 -2.43 22.15
N ASP A 220 3.08 -3.33 21.24
CA ASP A 220 4.32 -4.12 21.37
C ASP A 220 5.52 -3.18 21.44
N LYS A 221 6.38 -3.35 22.46
CA LYS A 221 7.56 -2.50 22.65
C LYS A 221 8.61 -2.78 21.59
N VAL A 222 9.28 -1.73 21.14
CA VAL A 222 10.42 -1.81 20.23
C VAL A 222 11.64 -1.18 20.89
N VAL A 223 12.73 -1.95 20.95
CA VAL A 223 14.04 -1.47 21.38
C VAL A 223 14.93 -1.35 20.16
N LEU A 224 15.23 -0.12 19.78
CA LEU A 224 16.11 0.19 18.65
C LEU A 224 17.51 0.57 19.14
N THR A 225 18.52 -0.04 18.53
CA THR A 225 19.93 0.19 18.85
C THR A 225 20.75 0.38 17.58
N ALA A 226 21.82 1.16 17.67
CA ALA A 226 22.88 1.26 16.67
C ALA A 226 24.22 0.94 17.35
N ASP A 227 25.06 0.09 16.74
CA ASP A 227 26.29 -0.40 17.36
C ASP A 227 26.08 -1.01 18.77
N GLY A 228 24.91 -1.63 18.98
CA GLY A 228 24.52 -2.20 20.27
C GLY A 228 24.16 -1.17 21.36
N LYS A 229 24.17 0.13 21.05
CA LYS A 229 23.75 1.21 21.96
C LYS A 229 22.36 1.69 21.62
N SER A 230 21.57 2.02 22.64
CA SER A 230 20.27 2.67 22.44
C SER A 230 20.45 4.01 21.75
N LEU A 231 19.56 4.32 20.81
CA LEU A 231 19.53 5.61 20.14
C LEU A 231 18.84 6.65 21.02
N ASP A 232 19.44 7.83 21.14
CA ASP A 232 18.85 8.96 21.85
C ASP A 232 17.50 9.33 21.22
N GLY A 233 16.45 9.46 22.03
CA GLY A 233 15.09 9.75 21.55
C GLY A 233 14.30 8.53 21.04
N CYS A 234 14.93 7.37 20.89
CA CYS A 234 14.28 6.12 20.44
C CYS A 234 14.09 5.10 21.58
N GLY A 235 14.06 5.57 22.84
CA GLY A 235 13.78 4.73 24.00
C GLY A 235 12.28 4.51 24.20
N ASN A 236 11.85 3.27 24.43
CA ASN A 236 10.46 2.88 24.71
C ASN A 236 9.46 3.11 23.57
N LEU A 237 9.86 2.79 22.34
CA LEU A 237 8.97 2.82 21.19
C LEU A 237 7.89 1.75 21.30
N GLU A 238 6.72 2.00 20.71
CA GLU A 238 5.60 1.06 20.62
C GLU A 238 5.09 0.99 19.19
N LEU A 239 4.73 -0.20 18.72
CA LEU A 239 4.05 -0.33 17.44
C LEU A 239 2.67 0.35 17.49
N ASP A 240 2.36 1.11 16.45
CA ASP A 240 1.06 1.77 16.24
C ASP A 240 0.00 0.82 15.63
N GLY A 241 -1.16 1.36 15.27
CA GLY A 241 -2.25 0.63 14.59
C GLY A 241 -1.87 0.09 13.20
N ASP A 242 -0.80 0.61 12.60
CA ASP A 242 -0.22 0.15 11.34
C ASP A 242 0.92 -0.85 11.54
N ARG A 243 1.16 -1.25 12.79
CA ARG A 243 2.22 -2.18 13.21
C ARG A 243 3.61 -1.65 12.83
N ARG A 244 3.78 -0.34 12.98
CA ARG A 244 5.01 0.40 12.71
C ARG A 244 5.37 1.30 13.88
N VAL A 245 6.62 1.72 13.93
CA VAL A 245 7.04 2.84 14.77
C VAL A 245 8.17 3.59 14.09
N SER A 246 8.14 4.92 14.16
CA SER A 246 9.22 5.79 13.68
C SER A 246 9.93 6.46 14.87
N CYS A 247 11.22 6.70 14.73
CA CYS A 247 11.95 7.61 15.60
C CYS A 247 12.97 8.42 14.81
N THR A 248 13.31 9.61 15.31
CA THR A 248 14.34 10.48 14.72
C THR A 248 15.65 10.27 15.45
N TRP A 249 16.73 10.05 14.69
CA TRP A 249 18.09 9.88 15.18
C TRP A 249 19.03 10.85 14.47
N VAL A 250 19.98 11.44 15.22
CA VAL A 250 21.02 12.32 14.67
C VAL A 250 22.40 11.67 14.85
N PRO A 251 22.94 10.98 13.83
CA PRO A 251 24.26 10.38 13.93
C PRO A 251 25.35 11.45 14.08
N LYS A 252 26.23 11.32 15.06
CA LYS A 252 27.30 12.32 15.32
C LYS A 252 28.59 12.08 14.55
N LYS A 253 28.73 10.94 13.88
CA LYS A 253 29.93 10.57 13.13
C LYS A 253 29.55 9.88 11.84
N ALA A 254 30.37 10.07 10.80
CA ALA A 254 30.29 9.27 9.60
C ALA A 254 30.68 7.81 9.89
N GLY A 255 30.13 6.88 9.12
CA GLY A 255 30.42 5.45 9.24
C GLY A 255 29.24 4.58 8.86
N THR A 256 29.46 3.26 8.89
CA THR A 256 28.39 2.27 8.74
C THR A 256 27.93 1.84 10.13
N TYR A 257 26.64 1.96 10.40
CA TYR A 257 26.03 1.59 11.66
C TYR A 257 25.11 0.37 11.47
N PRO A 258 25.37 -0.78 12.10
CA PRO A 258 24.41 -1.86 12.24
C PRO A 258 23.27 -1.40 13.16
N LEU A 259 22.09 -1.25 12.57
CA LEU A 259 20.84 -1.06 13.29
C LEU A 259 20.29 -2.41 13.71
N ARG A 260 19.76 -2.47 14.93
CA ARG A 260 19.08 -3.64 15.48
C ARG A 260 17.82 -3.21 16.21
N ALA A 261 16.68 -3.73 15.78
CA ALA A 261 15.40 -3.57 16.44
C ALA A 261 14.98 -4.90 17.09
N VAL A 262 14.59 -4.87 18.35
CA VAL A 262 13.97 -6.00 19.05
C VAL A 262 12.54 -5.63 19.39
N ILE A 263 11.60 -6.45 18.95
CA ILE A 263 10.18 -6.21 19.11
C ILE A 263 9.66 -7.21 20.13
N SER A 264 9.16 -6.71 21.25
CA SER A 264 8.62 -7.53 22.32
C SER A 264 7.25 -8.06 21.90
N SER A 265 7.17 -9.35 21.63
CA SER A 265 5.91 -10.07 21.45
C SER A 265 6.01 -11.40 22.22
N ALA A 266 5.02 -12.27 22.09
CA ALA A 266 5.09 -13.62 22.66
C ALA A 266 6.31 -14.41 22.14
N GLU A 267 6.70 -14.18 20.89
CA GLU A 267 7.92 -14.69 20.26
C GLU A 267 8.76 -13.49 19.78
N PRO A 268 9.71 -12.98 20.59
CA PRO A 268 10.43 -11.75 20.27
C PRO A 268 11.08 -11.79 18.89
N VAL A 269 10.83 -10.75 18.10
CA VAL A 269 11.37 -10.62 16.74
C VAL A 269 12.58 -9.70 16.77
N THR A 270 13.71 -10.15 16.21
CA THR A 270 14.90 -9.30 16.01
C THR A 270 15.07 -9.01 14.54
N VAL A 271 15.22 -7.73 14.19
CA VAL A 271 15.50 -7.25 12.84
C VAL A 271 16.81 -6.51 12.85
N THR A 272 17.61 -6.68 11.81
CA THR A 272 18.88 -5.98 11.63
C THR A 272 18.95 -5.36 10.25
N GLU A 273 19.52 -4.16 10.16
CA GLU A 273 19.77 -3.43 8.91
C GLU A 273 21.08 -2.66 9.04
N SER A 274 21.74 -2.27 7.96
CA SER A 274 22.92 -1.40 8.02
C SER A 274 22.65 -0.06 7.36
N VAL A 275 22.95 1.03 8.07
CA VAL A 275 22.88 2.38 7.51
C VAL A 275 24.29 2.94 7.30
N TYR A 276 24.54 3.50 6.12
CA TYR A 276 25.74 4.28 5.85
C TYR A 276 25.46 5.76 6.11
N VAL A 277 26.28 6.38 6.96
CA VAL A 277 26.23 7.80 7.29
C VAL A 277 27.47 8.46 6.69
N SER A 278 27.26 9.43 5.81
CA SER A 278 28.33 10.22 5.23
C SER A 278 28.79 11.34 6.18
N ALA A 279 30.01 11.87 5.97
CA ALA A 279 30.50 13.00 6.74
C ALA A 279 29.70 14.27 6.42
N SER A 280 29.44 15.07 7.45
CA SER A 280 28.93 16.43 7.24
C SER A 280 29.96 17.21 6.42
N PRO A 281 29.56 17.97 5.39
CA PRO A 281 30.49 18.82 4.67
C PRO A 281 31.18 19.73 5.68
N ALA A 282 32.51 19.70 5.69
CA ALA A 282 33.28 20.59 6.56
C ALA A 282 32.71 21.99 6.37
N SER A 283 32.22 22.60 7.46
CA SER A 283 31.78 23.98 7.44
C SER A 283 32.98 24.81 7.04
N GLY A 284 33.17 25.01 5.75
CA GLY A 284 34.26 25.77 5.20
C GLY A 284 34.17 27.12 5.86
N SER A 285 35.13 27.41 6.74
CA SER A 285 35.32 28.74 7.29
C SER A 285 35.64 29.65 6.10
N LEU A 286 34.60 30.14 5.45
CA LEU A 286 34.64 31.21 4.48
C LEU A 286 34.98 32.48 5.26
N GLY A 287 36.25 32.64 5.63
CA GLY A 287 36.69 33.84 6.33
C GLY A 287 38.05 33.66 6.99
N GLY A 288 39.09 34.26 6.42
CA GLY A 288 40.38 34.34 7.08
C GLY A 288 41.63 34.69 6.27
N SER A 289 41.54 35.21 5.04
CA SER A 289 42.68 35.93 4.46
C SER A 289 42.22 37.27 3.89
N LEU A 290 42.27 38.27 4.78
CA LEU A 290 42.24 39.68 4.44
C LEU A 290 43.49 39.99 3.62
N GLY A 291 43.36 39.89 2.30
CA GLY A 291 44.28 40.54 1.37
C GLY A 291 44.13 42.04 1.47
N SER A 292 45.01 42.67 2.27
CA SER A 292 45.33 44.09 2.16
C SER A 292 45.95 44.35 0.79
N GLY A 293 45.12 44.71 -0.18
CA GLY A 293 45.51 45.10 -1.52
C GLY A 293 44.72 46.32 -1.98
N SER A 294 45.23 47.49 -1.60
CA SER A 294 44.82 48.79 -2.12
C SER A 294 44.92 48.86 -3.65
N ALA A 295 43.89 49.47 -4.25
CA ALA A 295 43.89 50.34 -5.45
C ALA A 295 43.01 49.83 -6.60
N GLY A 296 42.10 50.72 -7.06
CA GLY A 296 41.52 50.64 -8.40
C GLY A 296 40.02 50.94 -8.42
N MET A 297 39.68 52.21 -8.68
CA MET A 297 38.35 52.66 -9.07
C MET A 297 37.82 51.84 -10.25
N ASP A 298 36.53 51.51 -10.27
CA ASP A 298 35.71 51.96 -11.39
C ASP A 298 34.20 51.93 -11.09
N THR A 299 33.59 53.04 -11.47
CA THR A 299 32.19 53.39 -11.40
C THR A 299 31.41 52.78 -12.57
N GLY A 300 30.22 52.21 -12.32
CA GLY A 300 29.20 52.22 -13.36
C GLY A 300 28.12 51.14 -13.33
N SER A 301 26.88 51.64 -13.27
CA SER A 301 25.71 51.16 -14.01
C SER A 301 24.71 50.20 -13.32
N ILE A 302 23.72 50.83 -12.67
CA ILE A 302 22.27 50.67 -12.87
C ILE A 302 21.82 49.52 -13.78
N TYR A 303 20.93 48.66 -13.27
CA TYR A 303 19.74 48.22 -14.00
C TYR A 303 18.56 47.93 -13.04
N THR A 304 17.51 48.72 -13.22
CA THR A 304 16.14 48.56 -12.73
C THR A 304 15.33 47.73 -13.74
N GLY A 305 14.42 46.88 -13.26
CA GLY A 305 13.36 46.24 -14.06
C GLY A 305 12.56 45.28 -13.17
N SER A 306 11.53 45.76 -12.49
CA SER A 306 10.12 45.93 -12.93
C SER A 306 9.34 44.62 -12.93
N LEU A 307 8.35 44.61 -12.04
CA LEU A 307 7.23 43.68 -11.98
C LEU A 307 6.40 43.77 -13.26
N GLY A 308 5.95 42.60 -13.71
CA GLY A 308 4.86 42.35 -14.64
C GLY A 308 4.22 41.04 -14.23
#